data_AF-A0AAW1UMT9-F1
#
_entry.id   AF-A0AAW1UMT9-F1
#
_cell.length_a   1.000
_cell.length_b   1.000
_cell.length_c   1.000
_cell.angle_alpha   90.00
_cell.angle_beta   90.00
_cell.angle_gamma   90.00
#
_symmetry.space_group_name_H-M   'P 1'
#
loop_
_entity.id
_entity.type
_entity.pdbx_description
1 polymer ?
#
loop_
_entity_poly.entity_id
_entity_poly.type
_entity_poly.pdbx_seq_one_letter_code
_entity_poly.pdbx_strand_id
1 'polypeptide(L)'
;MNLYNVTFLTLLVILSLVQNIMALKCWVCCSSADPECGDPFNNSTFQLMNCHRRRLDGTEDPRPATCTKIKQTVDGKWQYIRSCGVKEQFEERTEDTVCKTRNYPGDVIVEYCSCTSRDGCND
;
A
#
# COMPACT_ATOMS: atom_id res chain seq x y z
N MET A 1 5.67 40.92 28.03
CA MET A 1 4.93 39.73 27.55
C MET A 1 4.77 38.77 28.71
N ASN A 2 3.54 38.34 29.01
CA ASN A 2 3.24 37.47 30.15
C ASN A 2 3.83 36.07 29.89
N LEU A 3 4.47 35.44 30.87
CA LEU A 3 5.14 34.13 30.71
C LEU A 3 4.18 33.07 30.12
N TYR A 4 2.91 33.14 30.53
CA TYR A 4 1.81 32.30 30.02
C TYR A 4 1.54 32.47 28.51
N ASN A 5 1.67 33.69 27.99
CA ASN A 5 1.44 33.97 26.58
C ASN A 5 2.60 33.45 25.74
N VAL A 6 3.83 33.47 26.28
CA VAL A 6 5.03 32.92 25.61
C VAL A 6 4.95 31.40 25.55
N THR A 7 4.63 30.73 26.68
CA THR A 7 4.49 29.27 26.71
C THR A 7 3.37 28.78 25.80
N PHE A 8 2.23 29.47 25.78
CA PHE A 8 1.12 29.16 24.88
C PHE A 8 1.51 29.30 23.40
N LEU A 9 2.20 30.38 23.03
CA LEU A 9 2.66 30.58 21.65
C LEU A 9 3.66 29.49 21.22
N THR A 10 4.59 29.12 22.11
CA THR A 10 5.57 28.05 21.82
C THR A 10 4.90 26.70 21.62
N LEU A 11 3.86 26.38 22.40
CA LEU A 11 3.13 25.11 22.25
C LEU A 11 2.41 25.05 20.88
N LEU A 12 1.78 26.15 20.46
CA LEU A 12 1.11 26.25 19.16
C LEU A 12 2.09 26.07 17.99
N VAL A 13 3.29 26.64 18.09
CA VAL A 13 4.36 26.47 17.08
C VAL A 13 4.87 25.02 17.04
N ILE A 14 5.02 24.37 18.20
CA ILE A 14 5.44 22.96 18.24
C ILE A 14 4.36 22.06 17.63
N LEU A 15 3.07 22.27 17.94
CA LEU A 15 1.98 21.49 17.36
C LEU A 15 1.85 21.69 15.84
N SER A 16 2.09 22.90 15.33
CA SER A 16 2.00 23.15 13.88
C SER A 16 3.14 22.51 13.09
N LEU A 17 4.29 22.24 13.73
CA LEU A 17 5.41 21.52 13.14
C LEU A 17 5.20 20.00 13.08
N VAL A 18 4.24 19.46 13.84
CA VAL A 18 3.84 18.04 13.74
C VAL A 18 2.86 17.86 12.58
N GLN A 19 3.29 18.20 11.36
CA GLN A 19 2.58 17.72 10.18
C GLN A 19 2.93 16.24 10.00
N ASN A 20 1.92 15.38 10.17
CA ASN A 20 2.06 13.93 10.08
C ASN A 20 2.38 13.53 8.63
N ILE A 21 3.64 13.23 8.35
CA ILE A 21 4.06 12.56 7.10
C ILE A 21 4.04 11.05 7.37
N MET A 22 2.84 10.47 7.50
CA MET A 22 2.72 9.01 7.55
C MET A 22 2.57 8.49 6.13
N ALA A 23 3.56 7.74 5.67
CA ALA A 23 3.49 7.02 4.40
C ALA A 23 2.67 5.72 4.56
N LEU A 24 1.85 5.39 3.55
CA LEU A 24 1.06 4.17 3.49
C LEU A 24 1.96 2.93 3.66
N LYS A 25 1.51 1.98 4.47
CA LYS A 25 2.19 0.68 4.65
C LYS A 25 1.33 -0.46 4.13
N CYS A 26 1.96 -1.44 3.50
CA CYS A 26 1.25 -2.55 2.86
C CYS A 26 1.87 -3.90 3.23
N TRP A 27 1.09 -4.97 3.10
CA TRP A 27 1.63 -6.31 3.12
C TRP A 27 2.47 -6.55 1.88
N VAL A 28 3.66 -7.14 2.04
CA VAL A 28 4.56 -7.48 0.94
C VAL A 28 4.98 -8.93 1.09
N CYS A 29 4.41 -9.81 0.27
CA CYS A 29 4.66 -11.25 0.35
C CYS A 29 4.25 -11.96 -0.95
N CYS A 30 4.67 -13.23 -1.09
CA CYS A 30 4.28 -14.08 -2.20
C CYS A 30 3.98 -15.51 -1.73
N SER A 31 2.81 -16.06 -2.08
CA SER A 31 2.38 -17.40 -1.65
C SER A 31 3.22 -18.55 -2.21
N SER A 32 4.01 -18.30 -3.26
CA SER A 32 4.96 -19.31 -3.77
C SER A 32 6.19 -19.50 -2.87
N ALA A 33 6.55 -18.46 -2.11
CA ALA A 33 7.69 -18.49 -1.20
C ALA A 33 7.26 -18.73 0.25
N ASP A 34 6.09 -18.21 0.64
CA ASP A 34 5.53 -18.33 1.98
C ASP A 34 4.03 -18.68 1.91
N PRO A 35 3.63 -19.93 2.24
CA PRO A 35 2.24 -20.38 2.18
C PRO A 35 1.26 -19.51 2.99
N GLU A 36 1.72 -18.83 4.05
CA GLU A 36 0.89 -17.97 4.90
C GLU A 36 0.43 -16.69 4.15
N CYS A 37 1.10 -16.36 3.05
CA CYS A 37 0.68 -15.31 2.11
C CYS A 37 -0.45 -15.76 1.17
N GLY A 38 -1.02 -16.95 1.36
CA GLY A 38 -2.13 -17.45 0.56
C GLY A 38 -3.45 -16.71 0.78
N ASP A 39 -4.52 -17.46 0.52
CA ASP A 39 -5.91 -17.08 0.79
C ASP A 39 -6.60 -18.31 1.38
N PRO A 40 -6.98 -18.30 2.67
CA PRO A 40 -6.99 -17.15 3.57
C PRO A 40 -5.58 -16.62 3.93
N PHE A 41 -5.48 -15.31 4.12
CA PHE A 41 -4.24 -14.62 4.47
C PHE A 41 -4.00 -14.63 5.98
N ASN A 42 -2.79 -15.02 6.41
CA ASN A 42 -2.38 -14.90 7.80
C ASN A 42 -1.52 -13.65 8.00
N ASN A 43 -2.13 -12.56 8.43
CA ASN A 43 -1.42 -11.29 8.65
C ASN A 43 -0.45 -11.29 9.85
N SER A 44 -0.53 -12.29 10.74
CA SER A 44 0.25 -12.32 11.98
C SER A 44 1.71 -12.75 11.75
N THR A 45 2.03 -13.27 10.57
CA THR A 45 3.37 -13.75 10.20
C THR A 45 4.17 -12.73 9.40
N PHE A 46 3.53 -11.68 8.88
CA PHE A 46 4.17 -10.64 8.08
C PHE A 46 4.24 -9.31 8.84
N GLN A 47 5.12 -8.43 8.38
CA GLN A 47 5.19 -7.05 8.85
C GLN A 47 4.75 -6.11 7.74
N LEU A 48 4.11 -5.01 8.12
CA LEU A 48 3.74 -3.94 7.19
C LEU A 48 5.00 -3.21 6.70
N MET A 49 5.15 -3.14 5.39
CA MET A 49 6.27 -2.44 4.74
C MET A 49 5.86 -1.01 4.38
N ASN A 50 6.72 -0.04 4.69
CA ASN A 50 6.51 1.35 4.29
C ASN A 50 6.69 1.50 2.76
N CYS A 51 5.66 2.01 2.08
CA CYS A 51 5.67 2.14 0.61
C CYS A 51 6.27 3.46 0.10
N HIS A 52 6.93 4.24 0.96
CA HIS A 52 7.68 5.43 0.53
C HIS A 52 8.76 5.04 -0.48
N ARG A 53 8.57 5.46 -1.73
CA ARG A 53 9.45 5.10 -2.86
C ARG A 53 10.27 6.29 -3.29
N ARG A 54 11.59 6.07 -3.37
CA ARG A 54 12.51 6.91 -4.14
C ARG A 54 12.71 6.28 -5.52
N ARG A 55 12.76 7.12 -6.54
CA ARG A 55 13.14 6.81 -7.91
C ARG A 55 14.64 6.46 -7.95
N LEU A 56 15.07 5.85 -9.05
CA LEU A 56 16.47 5.43 -9.25
C LEU A 56 17.47 6.60 -9.21
N ASP A 57 17.01 7.80 -9.56
CA ASP A 57 17.78 9.05 -9.49
C ASP A 57 17.82 9.65 -8.06
N GLY A 58 17.27 8.95 -7.06
CA GLY A 58 17.22 9.36 -5.66
C GLY A 58 16.09 10.35 -5.33
N THR A 59 15.33 10.81 -6.32
CA THR A 59 14.18 11.72 -6.11
C THR A 59 12.96 10.95 -5.60
N GLU A 60 12.05 11.61 -4.89
CA GLU A 60 10.79 10.97 -4.47
C GLU A 60 9.88 10.72 -5.68
N ASP A 61 9.17 9.58 -5.68
CA ASP A 61 8.13 9.35 -6.69
C ASP A 61 6.91 10.23 -6.34
N PRO A 62 6.50 11.17 -7.21
CA PRO A 62 5.38 12.06 -6.93
C PRO A 62 4.02 11.35 -6.96
N ARG A 63 3.96 10.09 -7.44
CA ARG A 63 2.71 9.34 -7.52
C ARG A 63 2.33 8.79 -6.14
N PRO A 64 1.04 8.85 -5.76
CA PRO A 64 0.61 8.28 -4.50
C PRO A 64 0.83 6.75 -4.48
N ALA A 65 1.38 6.27 -3.37
CA ALA A 65 1.53 4.85 -3.10
C ALA A 65 0.16 4.19 -2.92
N THR A 66 0.03 2.92 -3.32
CA THR A 66 -1.16 2.08 -3.09
C THR A 66 -0.73 0.70 -2.64
N CYS A 67 -1.57 -0.01 -1.89
CA CYS A 67 -1.37 -1.42 -1.64
C CYS A 67 -1.99 -2.23 -2.77
N THR A 68 -1.29 -3.26 -3.25
CA THR A 68 -1.77 -4.12 -4.33
C THR A 68 -1.85 -5.57 -3.89
N LYS A 69 -2.87 -6.27 -4.37
CA LYS A 69 -3.06 -7.72 -4.24
C LYS A 69 -3.30 -8.30 -5.63
N ILE A 70 -2.46 -9.25 -6.02
CA ILE A 70 -2.56 -9.96 -7.30
C ILE A 70 -2.88 -11.41 -7.00
N LYS A 71 -3.93 -11.91 -7.62
CA LYS A 71 -4.30 -13.33 -7.63
C LYS A 71 -4.11 -13.82 -9.05
N GLN A 72 -3.22 -14.78 -9.26
CA GLN A 72 -2.92 -15.32 -10.59
C GLN A 72 -2.89 -16.85 -10.61
N THR A 73 -3.22 -17.47 -11.75
CA THR A 73 -2.94 -18.89 -11.98
C THR A 73 -1.58 -19.07 -12.66
N VAL A 74 -0.69 -19.85 -12.03
CA VAL A 74 0.60 -20.27 -12.59
C VAL A 74 0.64 -21.79 -12.55
N ASP A 75 0.82 -22.44 -13.69
CA ASP A 75 0.79 -23.90 -13.85
C ASP A 75 -0.45 -24.56 -13.23
N GLY A 76 -1.61 -23.93 -13.38
CA GLY A 76 -2.89 -24.40 -12.84
C GLY A 76 -3.08 -24.22 -11.33
N LYS A 77 -2.13 -23.59 -10.63
CA LYS A 77 -2.23 -23.30 -9.19
C LYS A 77 -2.42 -21.81 -8.95
N TRP A 78 -3.23 -21.47 -7.94
CA TRP A 78 -3.39 -20.08 -7.52
C TRP A 78 -2.15 -19.60 -6.75
N GLN A 79 -1.69 -18.42 -7.12
CA GLN A 79 -0.63 -17.69 -6.46
C GLN A 79 -1.13 -16.30 -6.08
N TYR A 80 -0.78 -15.88 -4.87
CA TYR A 80 -1.15 -14.60 -4.29
C TYR A 80 0.11 -13.77 -4.07
N ILE A 81 0.10 -12.54 -4.55
CA ILE A 81 1.21 -11.60 -4.43
C ILE A 81 0.66 -10.32 -3.83
N ARG A 82 1.26 -9.88 -2.73
CA ARG A 82 0.97 -8.60 -2.09
C ARG A 82 2.19 -7.71 -2.21
N SER A 83 2.00 -6.45 -2.55
CA SER A 83 3.11 -5.51 -2.71
C SER A 83 2.68 -4.05 -2.59
N CYS A 84 3.66 -3.16 -2.48
CA CYS A 84 3.46 -1.74 -2.74
C CYS A 84 3.33 -1.51 -4.25
N GLY A 85 2.29 -0.79 -4.66
CA GLY A 85 2.09 -0.30 -6.01
C GLY A 85 2.21 1.22 -6.08
N VAL A 86 2.13 1.73 -7.31
CA VAL A 86 1.85 3.15 -7.57
C VAL A 86 0.44 3.23 -8.12
N LYS A 87 -0.27 4.30 -7.80
CA LYS A 87 -1.53 4.58 -8.50
C LYS A 87 -1.16 4.83 -9.96
N GLU A 88 -1.36 3.82 -10.81
CA GLU A 88 -1.41 4.05 -12.25
C GLU A 88 -2.59 4.98 -12.52
N GLN A 89 -2.58 5.66 -13.67
CA GLN A 89 -3.61 6.60 -14.10
C GLN A 89 -4.90 5.83 -14.45
N PHE A 90 -5.44 5.11 -13.48
CA PHE A 90 -6.76 4.51 -13.56
C PHE A 90 -7.76 5.61 -13.32
N GLU A 91 -8.64 5.78 -14.31
CA GLU A 91 -9.75 6.72 -14.30
C GLU A 91 -10.40 6.79 -12.92
N GLU A 92 -10.62 8.03 -12.51
CA GLU A 92 -11.23 8.53 -11.29
C GLU A 92 -12.43 7.69 -10.84
N ARG A 93 -12.17 6.55 -10.18
CA ARG A 93 -13.20 5.81 -9.45
C ARG A 93 -13.17 6.26 -8.00
N THR A 94 -14.36 6.56 -7.50
CA THR A 94 -14.67 6.95 -6.12
C THR A 94 -14.58 5.80 -5.12
N GLU A 95 -14.21 4.61 -5.55
CA GLU A 95 -14.10 3.42 -4.69
C GLU A 95 -12.68 3.28 -4.14
N ASP A 96 -12.58 3.02 -2.82
CA ASP A 96 -11.32 2.86 -2.07
C ASP A 96 -10.48 1.65 -2.51
N THR A 97 -11.14 0.65 -3.12
CA THR A 97 -10.51 -0.56 -3.66
C THR A 97 -11.01 -0.79 -5.07
N VAL A 98 -10.09 -0.98 -6.01
CA VAL A 98 -10.39 -1.24 -7.43
C VAL A 98 -9.74 -2.55 -7.85
N CYS A 99 -10.55 -3.49 -8.35
CA CYS A 99 -10.11 -4.78 -8.86
C CYS A 99 -10.35 -4.90 -10.37
N LYS A 100 -9.40 -5.51 -11.08
CA LYS A 100 -9.48 -5.78 -12.52
C LYS A 100 -8.99 -7.18 -12.83
N THR A 101 -9.80 -7.93 -13.58
CA THR A 101 -9.44 -9.29 -14.01
C THR A 101 -9.06 -9.27 -15.49
N ARG A 102 -7.98 -9.97 -15.83
CA ARG A 102 -7.52 -10.19 -17.20
C ARG A 102 -7.27 -11.67 -17.40
N ASN A 103 -7.78 -12.18 -18.52
CA ASN A 103 -7.55 -13.56 -18.94
C ASN A 103 -6.49 -13.56 -20.03
N TYR A 104 -5.51 -14.44 -19.90
CA TYR A 104 -4.43 -14.64 -20.84
C TYR A 104 -4.51 -16.06 -21.44
N PRO A 105 -3.89 -16.30 -22.60
CA PRO A 105 -3.80 -17.64 -23.17
C PRO A 105 -3.19 -18.66 -22.19
N GLY A 106 -3.59 -19.93 -22.31
CA GLY A 106 -3.12 -21.01 -21.44
C GLY A 106 -3.77 -21.05 -20.06
N ASP A 107 -5.04 -20.63 -19.96
CA ASP A 107 -5.84 -20.63 -18.73
C ASP A 107 -5.20 -19.84 -17.56
N VAL A 108 -4.45 -18.79 -17.92
CA VAL A 108 -3.86 -17.85 -16.98
C VAL A 108 -4.86 -16.73 -16.69
N ILE A 109 -5.40 -16.69 -15.48
CA ILE A 109 -6.31 -15.67 -14.99
C ILE A 109 -5.56 -14.81 -13.99
N VAL A 110 -5.55 -13.50 -14.20
CA VAL A 110 -4.92 -12.53 -13.29
C VAL A 110 -5.96 -11.53 -12.82
N GLU A 111 -6.22 -11.50 -11.53
CA GLU A 111 -6.99 -10.46 -10.84
C GLU A 111 -6.02 -9.54 -10.10
N TYR A 112 -6.09 -8.25 -10.42
CA TYR A 112 -5.28 -7.19 -9.83
C TYR A 112 -6.18 -6.25 -9.04
N CYS A 113 -6.00 -6.19 -7.73
CA CYS A 113 -6.68 -5.27 -6.84
C CYS A 113 -5.70 -4.23 -6.28
N SER A 114 -6.16 -3.00 -6.14
CA SER A 114 -5.41 -1.89 -5.53
C SER A 114 -6.28 -1.12 -4.54
N CYS A 115 -5.70 -0.64 -3.44
CA CYS A 115 -6.40 0.10 -2.39
C CYS A 115 -5.54 1.17 -1.72
N THR A 116 -6.17 2.19 -1.14
CA THR A 116 -5.49 3.28 -0.41
C THR A 116 -6.17 3.66 0.91
N SER A 117 -7.18 2.92 1.36
CA SER A 117 -8.03 3.31 2.50
C SER A 117 -7.36 3.23 3.87
N ARG A 118 -6.44 2.28 4.08
CA ARG A 118 -5.71 2.08 5.35
C ARG A 118 -4.41 1.31 5.13
N ASP A 119 -3.54 1.36 6.14
CA ASP A 119 -2.39 0.46 6.22
C ASP A 119 -2.85 -1.01 6.14
N GLY A 120 -2.18 -1.79 5.30
CA GLY A 120 -2.48 -3.20 5.10
C GLY A 120 -3.86 -3.48 4.52
N CYS A 121 -4.43 -2.58 3.72
CA CYS A 121 -5.72 -2.78 3.05
C CYS A 121 -5.71 -3.89 1.97
N ASN A 122 -4.53 -4.44 1.65
CA ASN A 122 -4.35 -5.52 0.70
C ASN A 122 -4.30 -6.90 1.36
N ASP A 123 -5.05 -7.10 2.45
CA ASP A 123 -5.21 -8.40 3.11
C ASP A 123 -5.88 -9.45 2.21
#